data_AF-A0AAD3RCE0-F1
#
_entry.id   AF-A0AAD3RCE0-F1
#
_cell.length_a   1.000
_cell.length_b   1.000
_cell.length_c   1.000
_cell.angle_alpha   90.00
_cell.angle_beta   90.00
_cell.angle_gamma   90.00
#
_symmetry.space_group_name_H-M   'P 1'
#
loop_
_entity.id
_entity.type
_entity.pdbx_description
1 polymer ?
#
loop_
_entity_poly.entity_id
_entity_poly.type
_entity_poly.pdbx_seq_one_letter_code
_entity_poly.pdbx_strand_id
1 'polypeptide(L)'
;MSLRLRREPLPIALTDQAPSVAVPVRSLPQHLNRPQCPWILPPRSFPHRSDQTVSVKEEFLDDTDPFNSTNFPEPTRPPLYTFREDIPLINQIAGVHRLLKAPQKPDDCALQLSHNGSYLDLESTLAEQRDELEGFQEEGGGRGKKHSIILRTQLSVRVHACIEKLYNSTGRELRRALFSLKQIFQ
;
A
#
# COMPACT_ATOMS: atom_id res chain seq x y z
N MET A 1 -7.68 67.75 13.25
CA MET A 1 -8.65 67.35 14.29
C MET A 1 -8.00 66.27 15.15
N SER A 2 -7.32 66.71 16.21
CA SER A 2 -6.75 65.87 17.27
C SER A 2 -7.81 65.49 18.30
N LEU A 3 -7.46 64.52 19.16
CA LEU A 3 -7.83 64.28 20.57
C LEU A 3 -8.24 62.81 20.74
N ARG A 4 -7.31 61.89 21.07
CA ARG A 4 -6.82 61.58 22.43
C ARG A 4 -7.94 61.61 23.48
N LEU A 5 -8.57 60.46 23.70
CA LEU A 5 -9.27 60.19 24.95
C LEU A 5 -8.25 59.69 25.99
N ARG A 6 -7.92 60.61 26.90
CA ARG A 6 -7.36 60.31 28.22
C ARG A 6 -8.47 59.77 29.10
N ARG A 7 -8.20 58.77 29.94
CA ARG A 7 -8.75 58.69 31.30
C ARG A 7 -7.72 58.00 32.22
N GLU A 8 -7.34 58.76 33.23
CA GLU A 8 -6.61 58.49 34.47
C GLU A 8 -7.57 59.01 35.59
N PRO A 9 -7.39 58.80 36.92
CA PRO A 9 -6.76 57.68 37.65
C PRO A 9 -7.35 57.35 39.08
N LEU A 10 -6.69 56.40 39.79
CA LEU A 10 -6.53 56.15 41.26
C LEU A 10 -7.69 55.59 42.13
N PRO A 11 -7.44 54.98 43.34
CA PRO A 11 -6.19 54.85 44.16
C PRO A 11 -5.80 53.40 44.59
N ILE A 12 -4.51 53.05 44.75
CA ILE A 12 -3.64 53.03 45.96
C ILE A 12 -4.18 52.28 47.20
N ALA A 13 -3.54 51.13 47.50
CA ALA A 13 -3.16 50.61 48.83
C ALA A 13 -2.18 49.43 48.57
N LEU A 14 -0.86 49.50 48.74
CA LEU A 14 -0.02 49.68 49.95
C LEU A 14 -0.25 48.59 51.01
N THR A 15 0.58 47.54 50.97
CA THR A 15 1.28 46.86 52.10
C THR A 15 2.11 45.72 51.47
N ASP A 16 3.42 45.83 51.33
CA ASP A 16 4.49 45.68 52.33
C ASP A 16 4.91 44.21 52.60
N GLN A 17 6.21 44.00 52.40
CA GLN A 17 7.11 42.99 52.99
C GLN A 17 7.00 41.50 52.63
N ALA A 18 8.01 41.02 51.90
CA ALA A 18 8.72 39.78 52.24
C ALA A 18 10.19 39.85 51.78
N PRO A 19 11.16 39.31 52.56
CA PRO A 19 12.55 39.72 52.51
C PRO A 19 13.39 39.02 51.43
N SER A 20 14.40 39.73 50.95
CA SER A 20 15.51 39.18 50.19
C SER A 20 16.37 38.30 51.11
N VAL A 21 16.37 36.99 50.86
CA VAL A 21 17.33 36.07 51.48
C VAL A 21 18.26 35.57 50.38
N ALA A 22 19.52 36.01 50.49
CA ALA A 22 20.62 35.57 49.66
C ALA A 22 20.80 34.04 49.76
N VAL A 23 20.82 33.37 48.61
CA VAL A 23 21.16 31.95 48.51
C VAL A 23 22.68 31.83 48.45
N PRO A 24 23.35 31.12 49.37
CA PRO A 24 24.77 30.86 49.24
C PRO A 24 25.00 29.79 48.17
N VAL A 25 25.84 30.11 47.18
CA VAL A 25 26.42 29.14 46.24
C VAL A 25 27.30 28.19 47.05
N ARG A 26 26.75 27.01 47.38
CA ARG A 26 27.54 25.90 47.92
C ARG A 26 28.16 25.12 46.77
N SER A 27 29.48 25.09 46.81
CA SER A 27 30.37 24.25 46.03
C SER A 27 29.97 22.77 46.09
N LEU A 28 29.96 22.15 44.91
CA LEU A 28 29.70 20.73 44.69
C LEU A 28 30.86 19.88 45.27
N PRO A 29 30.63 18.92 46.18
CA PRO A 29 31.61 17.89 46.46
C PRO A 29 31.55 16.84 45.35
N GLN A 30 32.68 16.68 44.66
CA GLN A 30 32.93 15.52 43.81
C GLN A 30 33.06 14.27 44.70
N HIS A 31 32.72 13.10 44.16
CA HIS A 31 32.72 11.78 44.79
C HIS A 31 31.49 11.43 45.65
N LEU A 32 30.41 11.02 44.97
CA LEU A 32 29.54 9.98 45.50
C LEU A 32 29.39 8.84 44.49
N ASN A 33 29.90 7.70 44.92
CA ASN A 33 29.87 6.40 44.27
C ASN A 33 28.44 6.06 43.81
N ARG A 34 28.20 5.94 42.50
CA ARG A 34 26.90 5.48 41.98
C ARG A 34 26.70 4.00 42.38
N PRO A 35 25.61 3.63 43.06
CA PRO A 35 25.23 2.23 43.14
C PRO A 35 24.85 1.75 41.73
N GLN A 36 25.54 0.71 41.26
CA GLN A 36 25.11 -0.06 40.09
C GLN A 36 23.77 -0.71 40.43
N CYS A 37 22.69 -0.26 39.81
CA CYS A 37 21.42 -0.98 39.81
C CYS A 37 21.58 -2.23 38.92
N PRO A 38 21.56 -3.48 39.46
CA PRO A 38 21.85 -4.67 38.66
C PRO A 38 20.66 -5.20 37.84
N TRP A 39 19.53 -4.48 37.78
CA TRP A 39 18.27 -5.05 37.25
C TRP A 39 17.52 -4.16 36.26
N ILE A 40 18.19 -3.18 35.64
CA ILE A 40 17.64 -2.62 34.40
C ILE A 40 17.94 -3.65 33.31
N LEU A 41 17.05 -4.63 33.19
CA LEU A 41 16.98 -5.42 31.97
C LEU A 41 16.94 -4.42 30.80
N PRO A 42 17.80 -4.56 29.77
CA PRO A 42 17.63 -3.77 28.57
C PRO A 42 16.16 -3.96 28.13
N PRO A 43 15.49 -2.92 27.58
CA PRO A 43 14.19 -3.15 26.98
C PRO A 43 14.39 -4.34 26.05
N ARG A 44 13.67 -5.43 26.30
CA ARG A 44 13.61 -6.54 25.36
C ARG A 44 13.31 -5.85 24.04
N SER A 45 14.29 -5.84 23.15
CA SER A 45 14.03 -5.66 21.75
C SER A 45 13.03 -6.76 21.45
N PHE A 46 11.75 -6.41 21.50
CA PHE A 46 10.74 -7.15 20.77
C PHE A 46 11.39 -7.34 19.40
N PRO A 47 11.57 -8.59 18.93
CA PRO A 47 12.06 -8.77 17.58
C PRO A 47 11.13 -7.91 16.75
N HIS A 48 11.71 -6.87 16.13
CA HIS A 48 11.01 -6.02 15.20
C HIS A 48 10.37 -7.02 14.27
N ARG A 49 9.02 -7.12 14.29
CA ARG A 49 8.27 -7.99 13.40
C ARG A 49 8.81 -7.62 12.04
N SER A 50 9.69 -8.44 11.48
CA SER A 50 10.29 -8.20 10.18
C SER A 50 9.09 -7.94 9.30
N ASP A 51 9.06 -6.76 8.69
CA ASP A 51 7.95 -6.33 7.85
C ASP A 51 7.89 -7.36 6.71
N GLN A 52 7.08 -8.41 6.88
CA GLN A 52 6.93 -9.51 5.92
C GLN A 52 6.21 -8.88 4.75
N THR A 53 6.99 -8.28 3.88
CA THR A 53 6.55 -7.47 2.77
C THR A 53 7.33 -7.89 1.54
N VAL A 54 6.62 -8.00 0.43
CA VAL A 54 7.22 -8.34 -0.87
C VAL A 54 6.98 -7.17 -1.81
N SER A 55 8.06 -6.67 -2.39
CA SER A 55 8.00 -5.63 -3.40
C SER A 55 8.09 -6.24 -4.79
N VAL A 56 7.04 -6.05 -5.58
CA VAL A 56 6.92 -6.59 -6.94
C VAL A 56 6.58 -5.49 -7.93
N LYS A 57 6.80 -5.77 -9.21
CA LYS A 57 6.32 -4.91 -10.29
C LYS A 57 4.85 -5.18 -10.53
N GLU A 58 4.08 -4.11 -10.66
CA GLU A 58 2.65 -4.17 -10.96
C GLU A 58 2.35 -3.67 -12.36
N GLU A 59 1.57 -4.45 -13.07
CA GLU A 59 1.02 -4.13 -14.39
C GLU A 59 -0.49 -4.43 -14.37
N PHE A 60 -1.26 -3.89 -15.30
CA PHE A 60 -2.62 -4.32 -15.56
C PHE A 60 -2.80 -4.68 -17.02
N LEU A 61 -3.83 -5.45 -17.32
CA LEU A 61 -4.24 -5.77 -18.68
C LEU A 61 -5.72 -5.42 -18.80
N ASP A 62 -6.06 -4.56 -19.76
CA ASP A 62 -7.45 -4.19 -20.01
C ASP A 62 -8.15 -5.29 -20.82
N ASP A 63 -8.66 -6.27 -20.09
CA ASP A 63 -9.56 -7.32 -20.58
C ASP A 63 -10.99 -7.16 -20.04
N THR A 64 -11.37 -5.92 -19.69
CA THR A 64 -12.72 -5.58 -19.24
C THR A 64 -13.77 -5.95 -20.31
N ASP A 65 -13.45 -5.69 -21.58
CA ASP A 65 -14.20 -6.21 -22.73
C ASP A 65 -13.43 -7.36 -23.40
N PRO A 66 -13.88 -8.62 -23.28
CA PRO A 66 -13.21 -9.77 -23.87
C PRO A 66 -13.14 -9.70 -25.41
N PHE A 67 -14.03 -8.93 -26.08
CA PHE A 67 -14.02 -8.77 -27.54
C PHE A 67 -13.09 -7.65 -28.02
N ASN A 68 -12.56 -6.83 -27.11
CA ASN A 68 -11.65 -5.72 -27.41
C ASN A 68 -10.42 -5.69 -26.47
N SER A 69 -10.02 -6.86 -25.95
CA SER A 69 -8.90 -6.97 -25.01
C SER A 69 -7.55 -6.73 -25.69
N THR A 70 -6.60 -6.16 -24.94
CA THR A 70 -5.18 -6.08 -25.32
C THR A 70 -4.39 -7.22 -24.67
N ASN A 71 -3.34 -7.71 -25.33
CA ASN A 71 -2.39 -8.66 -24.74
C ASN A 71 -1.14 -7.98 -24.15
N PHE A 72 -1.08 -6.65 -24.24
CA PHE A 72 0.06 -5.88 -23.76
C PHE A 72 -0.27 -5.31 -22.38
N PRO A 73 0.43 -5.76 -21.32
CA PRO A 73 0.27 -5.16 -20.01
C PRO A 73 0.73 -3.71 -20.00
N GLU A 74 0.02 -2.88 -19.23
CA GLU A 74 0.28 -1.46 -19.02
C GLU A 74 0.55 -1.17 -17.54
N PRO A 75 1.37 -0.16 -17.19
CA PRO A 75 2.18 0.66 -18.07
C PRO A 75 3.49 -0.05 -18.50
N THR A 76 4.05 0.33 -19.66
CA THR A 76 5.33 -0.20 -20.18
C THR A 76 6.51 -0.10 -19.18
N ARG A 77 6.40 0.81 -18.20
CA ARG A 77 7.31 0.91 -17.05
C ARG A 77 6.52 0.62 -15.77
N PRO A 78 6.47 -0.66 -15.35
CA PRO A 78 5.68 -1.07 -14.20
C PRO A 78 6.16 -0.37 -12.92
N PRO A 79 5.28 0.29 -12.15
CA PRO A 79 5.61 0.75 -10.81
C PRO A 79 5.88 -0.46 -9.89
N LEU A 80 6.61 -0.22 -8.80
CA LEU A 80 6.70 -1.20 -7.72
C LEU A 80 5.56 -1.00 -6.72
N TYR A 81 4.94 -2.09 -6.31
CA TYR A 81 4.02 -2.14 -5.19
C TYR A 81 4.57 -3.08 -4.12
N THR A 82 4.42 -2.68 -2.87
CA THR A 82 4.86 -3.46 -1.71
C THR A 82 3.63 -4.07 -1.04
N PHE A 83 3.45 -5.37 -1.20
CA PHE A 83 2.42 -6.11 -0.50
C PHE A 83 2.88 -6.46 0.90
N ARG A 84 1.93 -6.52 1.82
CA ARG A 84 2.09 -7.19 3.10
C ARG A 84 1.75 -8.67 2.95
N GLU A 85 2.65 -9.54 3.40
CA GLU A 85 2.47 -10.98 3.33
C GLU A 85 1.53 -11.52 4.40
N ASP A 86 1.26 -10.74 5.44
CA ASP A 86 0.40 -11.15 6.57
C ASP A 86 -1.06 -10.65 6.46
N ILE A 87 -1.42 -10.03 5.33
CA ILE A 87 -2.76 -9.51 5.05
C ILE A 87 -3.31 -10.17 3.77
N PRO A 88 -4.60 -10.57 3.74
CA PRO A 88 -5.25 -11.07 2.54
C PRO A 88 -5.12 -10.11 1.35
N LEU A 89 -4.90 -10.65 0.17
CA LEU A 89 -4.68 -9.86 -1.04
C LEU A 89 -5.87 -8.97 -1.39
N ILE A 90 -7.11 -9.42 -1.15
CA ILE A 90 -8.35 -8.67 -1.40
C ILE A 90 -8.35 -7.30 -0.71
N ASN A 91 -7.76 -7.20 0.48
CA ASN A 91 -7.68 -5.96 1.25
C ASN A 91 -6.63 -4.98 0.68
N GLN A 92 -5.75 -5.46 -0.18
CA GLN A 92 -4.65 -4.69 -0.79
C GLN A 92 -4.94 -4.31 -2.25
N ILE A 93 -5.88 -4.98 -2.93
CA ILE A 93 -6.26 -4.72 -4.33
C ILE A 93 -6.60 -3.26 -4.59
N ALA A 94 -7.36 -2.63 -3.69
CA ALA A 94 -7.72 -1.22 -3.87
C ALA A 94 -6.48 -0.29 -3.91
N GLY A 95 -5.38 -0.67 -3.24
CA GLY A 95 -4.10 0.03 -3.31
C GLY A 95 -3.44 -0.11 -4.68
N VAL A 96 -3.34 -1.34 -5.18
CA VAL A 96 -2.77 -1.67 -6.50
C VAL A 96 -3.57 -1.00 -7.62
N HIS A 97 -4.90 -1.13 -7.57
CA HIS A 97 -5.82 -0.55 -8.55
C HIS A 97 -5.65 0.97 -8.67
N ARG A 98 -5.58 1.69 -7.54
CA ARG A 98 -5.35 3.14 -7.52
C ARG A 98 -3.98 3.52 -8.06
N LEU A 99 -2.95 2.72 -7.77
CA LEU A 99 -1.59 2.94 -8.28
C LEU A 99 -1.55 2.85 -9.80
N LEU A 100 -2.17 1.82 -10.37
CA LEU A 100 -2.19 1.55 -11.80
C LEU A 100 -3.22 2.40 -12.56
N LYS A 101 -4.21 2.96 -11.85
CA LYS A 101 -5.40 3.62 -12.45
C LYS A 101 -6.10 2.69 -13.45
N ALA A 102 -6.23 1.42 -13.07
CA ALA A 102 -6.78 0.39 -13.95
C ALA A 102 -8.27 0.69 -14.28
N PRO A 103 -8.71 0.35 -15.50
CA PRO A 103 -10.06 0.67 -15.98
C PRO A 103 -11.15 -0.22 -15.36
N GLN A 104 -10.82 -1.46 -14.99
CA GLN A 104 -11.79 -2.37 -14.35
C GLN A 104 -12.18 -1.92 -12.94
N LYS A 105 -13.28 -2.43 -12.40
CA LYS A 105 -13.65 -2.17 -11.00
C LYS A 105 -12.73 -2.95 -10.06
N PRO A 106 -12.41 -2.42 -8.86
CA PRO A 106 -11.56 -3.12 -7.90
C PRO A 106 -12.13 -4.47 -7.49
N ASP A 107 -13.46 -4.60 -7.39
CA ASP A 107 -14.14 -5.84 -6.99
C ASP A 107 -14.13 -6.91 -8.09
N ASP A 108 -13.92 -6.51 -9.35
CA ASP A 108 -13.87 -7.38 -10.52
C ASP A 108 -12.42 -7.77 -10.87
N CYS A 109 -11.44 -7.35 -10.07
CA CYS A 109 -10.02 -7.61 -10.31
C CYS A 109 -9.60 -9.03 -9.91
N ALA A 110 -8.61 -9.54 -10.61
CA ALA A 110 -7.83 -10.74 -10.29
C ALA A 110 -6.34 -10.41 -10.42
N LEU A 111 -5.48 -11.15 -9.73
CA LEU A 111 -4.03 -11.03 -9.85
C LEU A 111 -3.46 -12.28 -10.52
N GLN A 112 -2.66 -12.08 -11.56
CA GLN A 112 -1.99 -13.16 -12.29
C GLN A 112 -0.48 -12.95 -12.26
N LEU A 113 0.28 -14.01 -11.99
CA LEU A 113 1.73 -13.98 -12.02
C LEU A 113 2.23 -14.04 -13.47
N SER A 114 3.11 -13.12 -13.87
CA SER A 114 3.57 -13.03 -15.26
C SER A 114 4.51 -14.15 -15.71
N HIS A 115 5.05 -14.93 -14.76
CA HIS A 115 6.09 -15.93 -15.02
C HIS A 115 5.54 -17.33 -15.34
N ASN A 116 4.47 -17.73 -14.65
CA ASN A 116 3.83 -19.04 -14.79
C ASN A 116 2.34 -18.92 -15.19
N GLY A 117 1.77 -17.72 -15.18
CA GLY A 117 0.35 -17.49 -15.47
C GLY A 117 -0.60 -17.93 -14.36
N SER A 118 -0.09 -18.29 -13.17
CA SER A 118 -0.92 -18.66 -12.01
C SER A 118 -1.74 -17.47 -11.54
N TYR A 119 -2.94 -17.75 -11.04
CA TYR A 119 -3.79 -16.74 -10.42
C TYR A 119 -3.67 -16.85 -8.91
N LEU A 120 -3.39 -15.73 -8.26
CA LEU A 120 -3.34 -15.66 -6.81
C LEU A 120 -4.75 -15.71 -6.22
N ASP A 121 -4.88 -16.33 -5.06
CA ASP A 121 -6.14 -16.35 -4.33
C ASP A 121 -6.25 -15.06 -3.52
N LEU A 122 -7.26 -14.25 -3.86
CA LEU A 122 -7.44 -12.96 -3.20
C LEU A 122 -7.90 -13.08 -1.74
N GLU A 123 -8.54 -14.20 -1.38
CA GLU A 123 -9.00 -14.45 0.00
C GLU A 123 -7.84 -14.87 0.93
N SER A 124 -6.74 -15.33 0.34
CA SER A 124 -5.53 -15.79 1.05
C SER A 124 -4.45 -14.70 1.17
N THR A 125 -3.49 -14.94 2.06
CA THR A 125 -2.30 -14.12 2.25
C THR A 125 -1.14 -14.57 1.35
N LEU A 126 -0.19 -13.69 1.00
CA LEU A 126 0.99 -14.13 0.23
C LEU A 126 1.87 -15.13 1.01
N ALA A 127 1.85 -15.07 2.35
CA ALA A 127 2.59 -16.04 3.16
C ALA A 127 2.07 -17.48 2.99
N GLU A 128 0.76 -17.65 2.79
CA GLU A 128 0.10 -18.94 2.55
C GLU A 128 0.35 -19.48 1.14
N GLN A 129 0.57 -18.58 0.17
CA GLN A 129 0.81 -18.91 -1.24
C GLN A 129 2.25 -18.65 -1.69
N ARG A 130 3.21 -18.67 -0.76
CA ARG A 130 4.61 -18.30 -1.03
C ARG A 130 5.26 -19.17 -2.10
N ASP A 131 4.86 -20.43 -2.19
CA ASP A 131 5.37 -21.38 -3.18
C ASP A 131 5.08 -20.91 -4.62
N GLU A 132 3.98 -20.17 -4.85
CA GLU A 132 3.69 -19.57 -6.16
C GLU A 132 4.62 -18.40 -6.51
N LEU A 133 5.25 -17.78 -5.52
CA LEU A 133 6.17 -16.65 -5.67
C LEU A 133 7.63 -17.08 -5.79
N GLU A 134 7.92 -18.39 -5.75
CA GLU A 134 9.27 -18.93 -5.96
C GLU A 134 9.78 -18.56 -7.36
N GLY A 135 10.62 -17.51 -7.41
CA GLY A 135 11.13 -16.92 -8.65
C GLY A 135 11.28 -15.40 -8.57
N PHE A 136 10.44 -14.71 -7.79
CA PHE A 136 10.51 -13.24 -7.63
C PHE A 136 11.83 -12.75 -6.99
N GLN A 137 12.49 -13.61 -6.19
CA GLN A 137 13.67 -13.30 -5.39
C GLN A 137 14.99 -13.79 -5.99
N GLU A 138 15.12 -13.99 -7.32
CA GLU A 138 16.42 -14.36 -7.89
C GLU A 138 17.43 -13.19 -7.72
N GLU A 139 18.07 -13.20 -6.55
CA GLU A 139 19.03 -12.23 -6.04
C GLU A 139 20.42 -12.65 -6.52
N GLY A 140 20.90 -12.05 -7.60
CA GLY A 140 22.28 -12.27 -8.02
C GLY A 140 22.55 -12.07 -9.50
N GLY A 141 22.66 -10.81 -9.92
CA GLY A 141 23.56 -10.42 -11.00
C GLY A 141 23.46 -11.19 -12.32
N GLY A 142 22.36 -11.06 -13.06
CA GLY A 142 22.35 -11.57 -14.44
C GLY A 142 21.03 -11.45 -15.18
N ARG A 143 20.65 -10.23 -15.60
CA ARG A 143 19.64 -9.99 -16.67
C ARG A 143 18.32 -10.82 -16.58
N GLY A 144 17.91 -11.24 -15.37
CA GLY A 144 16.65 -11.93 -15.11
C GLY A 144 15.49 -10.94 -15.19
N LYS A 145 14.47 -11.26 -15.97
CA LYS A 145 13.24 -10.46 -16.05
C LYS A 145 12.60 -10.44 -14.66
N LYS A 146 12.72 -9.33 -13.93
CA LYS A 146 11.98 -9.10 -12.68
C LYS A 146 10.52 -9.46 -12.90
N HIS A 147 10.06 -10.55 -12.30
CA HIS A 147 8.68 -11.03 -12.42
C HIS A 147 7.72 -9.93 -11.96
N SER A 148 6.55 -9.91 -12.57
CA SER A 148 5.48 -8.93 -12.32
C SER A 148 4.20 -9.66 -11.96
N ILE A 149 3.34 -8.96 -11.24
CA ILE A 149 1.94 -9.35 -11.06
C ILE A 149 1.12 -8.47 -11.99
N ILE A 150 0.18 -9.12 -12.69
CA ILE A 150 -0.70 -8.50 -13.66
C ILE A 150 -2.10 -8.47 -13.05
N LEU A 151 -2.61 -7.26 -12.82
CA LEU A 151 -3.98 -7.00 -12.43
C LEU A 151 -4.89 -7.10 -13.66
N ARG A 152 -5.81 -8.06 -13.65
CA ARG A 152 -6.72 -8.36 -14.78
C ARG A 152 -8.16 -8.44 -14.31
N THR A 153 -9.09 -8.58 -15.23
CA THR A 153 -10.50 -8.83 -14.93
C THR A 153 -10.70 -10.31 -14.60
N GLN A 154 -11.49 -10.61 -13.57
CA GLN A 154 -11.85 -11.97 -13.20
C GLN A 154 -12.44 -12.74 -14.38
N LEU A 155 -12.11 -14.04 -14.46
CA LEU A 155 -12.62 -14.91 -15.51
C LEU A 155 -14.16 -14.95 -15.51
N SER A 156 -14.77 -15.02 -14.33
CA SER A 156 -16.24 -15.00 -14.17
C SER A 156 -16.84 -13.74 -14.82
N VAL A 157 -16.32 -12.55 -14.51
CA VAL A 157 -16.79 -11.27 -15.05
C VAL A 157 -16.67 -11.24 -16.57
N ARG A 158 -15.54 -11.72 -17.13
CA ARG A 158 -15.35 -11.82 -18.59
C ARG A 158 -16.31 -12.80 -19.24
N VAL A 159 -16.59 -13.95 -18.61
CA VAL A 159 -17.59 -14.91 -19.10
C VAL A 159 -18.99 -14.28 -19.13
N HIS A 160 -19.35 -13.50 -18.10
CA HIS A 160 -20.63 -12.77 -18.10
C HIS A 160 -20.68 -11.74 -19.24
N ALA A 161 -19.61 -10.97 -19.46
CA ALA A 161 -19.52 -10.04 -20.59
C ALA A 161 -19.64 -10.74 -21.96
N CYS A 162 -19.04 -11.92 -22.12
CA CYS A 162 -19.23 -12.78 -23.30
C CYS A 162 -20.70 -13.15 -23.50
N ILE A 163 -21.35 -13.65 -22.46
CA ILE A 163 -22.77 -14.03 -22.49
C ILE A 163 -23.63 -12.83 -22.89
N GLU A 164 -23.49 -11.70 -22.20
CA GLU A 164 -24.27 -10.48 -22.47
C GLU A 164 -24.10 -9.99 -23.91
N LYS A 165 -22.86 -9.98 -24.43
CA LYS A 165 -22.60 -9.56 -25.81
C LYS A 165 -23.31 -10.48 -26.81
N LEU A 166 -23.31 -11.80 -26.57
CA LEU A 166 -23.97 -12.77 -27.45
C LEU A 166 -25.49 -12.63 -27.42
N TYR A 167 -26.09 -12.43 -26.25
CA TYR A 167 -27.54 -12.25 -26.10
C TYR A 167 -28.04 -10.92 -26.71
N ASN A 168 -27.23 -9.87 -26.66
CA ASN A 168 -27.60 -8.54 -27.16
C ASN A 168 -27.19 -8.27 -28.62
N SER A 169 -26.45 -9.18 -29.27
CA SER A 169 -25.99 -9.01 -30.65
C SER A 169 -26.88 -9.76 -31.64
N THR A 170 -27.12 -9.18 -32.82
CA THR A 170 -27.82 -9.85 -33.93
C THR A 170 -27.14 -9.58 -35.28
N GLY A 171 -27.51 -10.34 -36.30
CA GLY A 171 -27.06 -10.11 -37.69
C GLY A 171 -25.54 -10.13 -37.86
N ARG A 172 -24.97 -9.05 -38.40
CA ARG A 172 -23.53 -8.93 -38.67
C ARG A 172 -22.69 -8.88 -37.40
N GLU A 173 -23.17 -8.21 -36.35
CA GLU A 173 -22.42 -8.08 -35.09
C GLU A 173 -22.31 -9.42 -34.36
N LEU A 174 -23.39 -10.22 -34.35
CA LEU A 174 -23.35 -11.57 -33.78
C LEU A 174 -22.34 -12.45 -34.52
N ARG A 175 -22.27 -12.39 -35.85
CA ARG A 175 -21.26 -13.16 -36.62
C ARG A 175 -19.84 -12.75 -36.23
N ARG A 176 -19.59 -11.46 -36.03
CA ARG A 176 -18.28 -10.96 -35.58
C ARG A 176 -17.96 -11.44 -34.17
N ALA A 177 -18.91 -11.30 -33.24
CA ALA A 177 -18.77 -11.76 -31.86
C ALA A 177 -18.46 -13.26 -31.80
N LEU A 178 -19.20 -14.10 -32.54
CA LEU A 178 -18.95 -15.55 -32.60
C LEU A 178 -17.56 -15.89 -33.16
N PHE A 179 -17.09 -15.14 -34.16
CA PHE A 179 -15.75 -15.33 -34.71
C PHE A 179 -14.65 -14.95 -33.70
N SER A 180 -14.81 -13.79 -33.05
CA SER A 180 -13.90 -13.35 -31.98
C SER A 180 -13.92 -14.30 -30.78
N LEU A 181 -15.07 -14.86 -30.43
CA LEU A 181 -15.22 -15.81 -29.32
C LEU A 181 -14.31 -17.04 -29.49
N LYS A 182 -14.14 -17.51 -30.73
CA LYS A 182 -13.20 -18.58 -31.03
C LYS A 182 -11.75 -18.20 -30.69
N GLN A 183 -11.36 -16.94 -30.91
CA GLN A 183 -10.01 -16.46 -30.60
C GLN A 183 -9.81 -16.21 -29.10
N ILE A 184 -10.86 -15.81 -28.38
CA ILE A 184 -10.80 -15.57 -26.93
C ILE A 184 -10.54 -16.86 -26.14
N PHE A 185 -11.01 -18.00 -26.65
CA PHE A 185 -10.81 -19.32 -26.01
C PHE A 185 -9.61 -20.13 -26.57
N GLN A 186 -8.85 -19.57 -27.52
CA GLN A 186 -7.65 -20.20 -28.10
C GLN A 186 -6.38 -19.66 -27.46
#